data_AF-A0A410Q3K7-F1
#
_entry.id   AF-A0A410Q3K7-F1
#
_cell.length_a   1.000
_cell.length_b   1.000
_cell.length_c   1.000
_cell.angle_alpha   90.00
_cell.angle_beta   90.00
_cell.angle_gamma   90.00
#
_symmetry.space_group_name_H-M   'P 1'
#
loop_
_entity.id
_entity.type
_entity.pdbx_description
1 polymer ?
#
loop_
_entity_poly.entity_id
_entity_poly.type
_entity_poly.pdbx_seq_one_letter_code
_entity_poly.pdbx_strand_id
1 'polypeptide(L)'
;MDMKEQRFGIEIEMTGLTREAAARVLSEHFGNPVSRDGGYYGEYSVLDSESRRWKVMSDGSITCQKKEGGRLVPADHDYSVELVSPICHWGDIEIIQEIVRKLRGAGMIADKSCGIHVHVDASPHNANTLRNITNIMAAKEDLIYKAMQVEVAREHQYCRKVDQRFLEELNRKKPRTLNEVSRIWYGGADRSYHHYDDSRYHCLNLHSVFQKGTIEFRLFNSTTHAGKIKAYIQFCLAISAQALNQRCASRQKTHSTNEKYTFRTWLLRLGLIGDEFKTARLHLLEHLDGCIAWKNPEQAIQQKQRLRQKKEKELESAAESQAQQETATATPQQEPAGEDESPALVMRM
;
A
#
# COMPACT_ATOMS: atom_id res chain seq x y z
N MET A 1 11.48 -15.47 9.33
CA MET A 1 11.86 -14.09 8.99
C MET A 1 10.72 -13.18 9.36
N ASP A 2 10.92 -12.24 10.29
CA ASP A 2 9.96 -11.15 10.50
C ASP A 2 10.07 -10.13 9.36
N MET A 3 8.95 -9.55 8.92
CA MET A 3 8.97 -8.51 7.91
C MET A 3 9.77 -7.27 8.36
N LYS A 4 9.78 -6.98 9.67
CA LYS A 4 10.42 -5.81 10.27
C LYS A 4 11.94 -5.92 10.40
N GLU A 5 12.47 -7.14 10.32
CA GLU A 5 13.92 -7.41 10.39
C GLU A 5 14.60 -7.30 9.01
N GLN A 6 13.81 -7.16 7.94
CA GLN A 6 14.35 -7.05 6.59
C GLN A 6 14.92 -5.66 6.32
N ARG A 7 16.00 -5.64 5.55
CA ARG A 7 16.60 -4.41 5.02
C ARG A 7 15.99 -4.08 3.66
N PHE A 8 15.89 -2.79 3.37
CA PHE A 8 15.40 -2.33 2.07
C PHE A 8 16.08 -1.04 1.63
N GLY A 9 15.90 -0.66 0.37
CA GLY A 9 16.14 0.68 -0.15
C GLY A 9 14.92 1.16 -0.93
N ILE A 10 14.82 2.46 -1.15
CA ILE A 10 13.76 3.06 -1.96
C ILE A 10 14.33 4.12 -2.91
N GLU A 11 13.83 4.10 -4.14
CA GLU A 11 14.04 5.12 -5.16
C GLU A 11 12.70 5.84 -5.37
N ILE A 12 12.68 7.18 -5.29
CA ILE A 12 11.49 8.01 -5.45
C ILE A 12 11.77 9.04 -6.54
N GLU A 13 11.14 8.87 -7.70
CA GLU A 13 11.23 9.80 -8.82
C GLU A 13 10.24 10.96 -8.64
N MET A 14 10.67 12.16 -9.00
CA MET A 14 9.88 13.39 -8.88
C MET A 14 10.34 14.46 -9.86
N THR A 15 9.48 15.46 -10.04
CA THR A 15 9.80 16.75 -10.65
C THR A 15 9.34 17.89 -9.75
N GLY A 16 9.28 19.14 -10.24
CA GLY A 16 8.85 20.31 -9.46
C GLY A 16 9.91 20.95 -8.58
N LEU A 17 10.95 20.19 -8.22
CA LEU A 17 12.15 20.65 -7.53
C LEU A 17 13.38 20.38 -8.39
N THR A 18 14.41 21.21 -8.28
CA THR A 18 15.72 20.85 -8.81
C THR A 18 16.39 19.81 -7.92
N ARG A 19 17.33 19.03 -8.47
CA ARG A 19 18.17 18.08 -7.70
C ARG A 19 18.85 18.77 -6.51
N GLU A 20 19.40 19.96 -6.72
CA GLU A 20 20.02 20.75 -5.64
C GLU A 20 19.00 21.17 -4.58
N ALA A 21 17.80 21.63 -4.97
CA ALA A 21 16.76 22.01 -4.02
C ALA A 21 16.28 20.80 -3.18
N ALA A 22 16.11 19.63 -3.81
CA ALA A 22 15.79 18.41 -3.09
C ALA A 22 16.91 18.00 -2.12
N ALA A 23 18.19 18.12 -2.52
CA ALA A 23 19.32 17.88 -1.62
C ALA A 23 19.37 18.88 -0.45
N ARG A 24 19.01 20.14 -0.66
CA ARG A 24 18.89 21.14 0.42
C ARG A 24 17.80 20.77 1.42
N VAL A 25 16.66 20.25 0.96
CA VAL A 25 15.60 19.73 1.85
C VAL A 25 16.12 18.59 2.73
N LEU A 26 16.93 17.67 2.16
CA LEU A 26 17.57 16.61 2.94
C LEU A 26 18.56 17.17 3.96
N SER A 27 19.39 18.13 3.55
CA SER A 27 20.37 18.81 4.42
C SER A 27 19.70 19.49 5.61
N GLU A 28 18.62 20.23 5.38
CA GLU A 28 17.82 20.85 6.44
C GLU A 28 17.15 19.81 7.36
N HIS A 29 16.79 18.64 6.83
CA HIS A 29 16.22 17.57 7.63
C HIS A 29 17.27 16.88 8.52
N PHE A 30 18.45 16.57 7.97
CA PHE A 30 19.49 15.82 8.69
C PHE A 30 20.47 16.71 9.47
N GLY A 31 20.52 18.01 9.19
CA GLY A 31 21.49 18.93 9.80
C GLY A 31 22.92 18.78 9.26
N ASN A 32 23.10 18.09 8.13
CA ASN A 32 24.40 17.84 7.50
C ASN A 32 24.49 18.54 6.14
N PRO A 33 25.66 19.05 5.73
CA PRO A 33 25.82 19.79 4.49
C PRO A 33 25.58 18.93 3.24
N VAL A 34 25.14 19.57 2.16
CA VAL A 34 25.04 18.95 0.83
C VAL A 34 26.43 18.75 0.25
N SER A 35 26.71 17.54 -0.22
CA SER A 35 27.84 17.22 -1.11
C SER A 35 27.39 17.27 -2.56
N ARG A 36 28.20 17.88 -3.43
CA ARG A 36 28.01 17.84 -4.88
C ARG A 36 29.00 16.83 -5.45
N ASP A 37 28.51 15.62 -5.67
CA ASP A 37 29.35 14.47 -6.08
C ASP A 37 29.57 14.44 -7.60
N GLY A 38 28.66 15.06 -8.38
CA GLY A 38 28.81 15.24 -9.82
C GLY A 38 28.56 13.96 -10.62
N GLY A 39 29.40 13.67 -11.62
CA GLY A 39 29.26 12.51 -12.49
C GLY A 39 28.14 12.63 -13.54
N TYR A 40 27.92 11.55 -14.29
CA TYR A 40 26.96 11.50 -15.40
C TYR A 40 25.53 11.90 -14.98
N TYR A 41 25.13 11.55 -13.75
CA TYR A 41 23.79 11.82 -13.23
C TYR A 41 23.68 13.12 -12.41
N GLY A 42 24.74 13.94 -12.35
CA GLY A 42 24.75 15.18 -11.57
C GLY A 42 24.35 14.96 -10.10
N GLU A 43 24.98 14.00 -9.45
CA GLU A 43 24.62 13.51 -8.11
C GLU A 43 24.91 14.55 -7.03
N TYR A 44 23.96 14.71 -6.12
CA TYR A 44 24.11 15.34 -4.81
C TYR A 44 23.90 14.29 -3.73
N SER A 45 24.52 14.48 -2.57
CA SER A 45 24.25 13.62 -1.43
C SER A 45 24.28 14.35 -0.09
N VAL A 46 23.59 13.77 0.89
CA VAL A 46 23.54 14.21 2.27
C VAL A 46 23.71 12.99 3.18
N LEU A 47 24.50 13.13 4.24
CA LEU A 47 24.63 12.08 5.25
C LEU A 47 23.53 12.23 6.31
N ASP A 48 22.94 11.12 6.75
CA ASP A 48 22.08 11.13 7.93
C ASP A 48 22.89 11.07 9.24
N SER A 49 22.19 11.00 10.38
CA SER A 49 22.81 10.91 11.71
C SER A 49 23.66 9.65 11.92
N GLU A 50 23.48 8.61 11.11
CA GLU A 50 24.24 7.37 11.12
C GLU A 50 25.37 7.37 10.08
N SER A 51 25.66 8.53 9.47
CA SER A 51 26.63 8.67 8.38
C SER A 51 26.28 7.82 7.14
N ARG A 52 25.01 7.47 6.95
CA ARG A 52 24.53 6.78 5.75
C ARG A 52 24.18 7.81 4.69
N ARG A 53 24.51 7.50 3.44
CA ARG A 53 24.41 8.43 2.32
C ARG A 53 23.04 8.35 1.64
N TRP A 54 22.31 9.46 1.66
CA TRP A 54 21.14 9.70 0.82
C TRP A 54 21.58 10.43 -0.44
N LYS A 55 21.08 10.01 -1.60
CA LYS A 55 21.48 10.58 -2.89
C LYS A 55 20.30 11.21 -3.60
N VAL A 56 20.59 12.25 -4.36
CA VAL A 56 19.67 12.88 -5.30
C VAL A 56 20.36 12.96 -6.66
N MET A 57 19.78 12.34 -7.67
CA MET A 57 20.39 12.21 -9.00
C MET A 57 19.34 12.42 -10.10
N SER A 58 19.76 12.50 -11.37
CA SER A 58 18.80 12.57 -12.49
C SER A 58 18.34 11.21 -12.96
N ASP A 59 17.07 11.12 -13.32
CA ASP A 59 16.49 10.05 -14.13
C ASP A 59 15.98 10.61 -15.46
N GLY A 60 16.61 10.17 -16.56
CA GLY A 60 16.32 10.68 -17.90
C GLY A 60 14.92 10.35 -18.45
N SER A 61 14.15 9.51 -17.76
CA SER A 61 12.77 9.17 -18.14
C SER A 61 11.74 10.19 -17.64
N ILE A 62 12.12 11.10 -16.73
CA ILE A 62 11.22 12.06 -16.10
C ILE A 62 10.91 13.24 -17.04
N THR A 63 9.62 13.51 -17.24
CA THR A 63 9.15 14.74 -17.88
C THR A 63 9.27 15.92 -16.92
N CYS A 64 10.22 16.81 -17.19
CA CYS A 64 10.56 17.90 -16.27
C CYS A 64 9.50 19.01 -16.29
N GLN A 65 8.93 19.31 -15.11
CA GLN A 65 7.90 20.34 -14.93
C GLN A 65 8.12 21.10 -13.62
N LYS A 66 7.61 22.33 -13.56
CA LYS A 66 7.59 23.14 -12.34
C LYS A 66 6.28 23.89 -12.19
N LYS A 67 6.02 24.38 -10.98
CA LYS A 67 4.86 25.23 -10.71
C LYS A 67 5.26 26.70 -10.83
N GLU A 68 4.62 27.42 -11.73
CA GLU A 68 4.81 28.85 -11.95
C GLU A 68 3.45 29.54 -12.06
N GLY A 69 3.20 30.58 -11.26
CA GLY A 69 1.91 31.28 -11.25
C GLY A 69 0.70 30.37 -10.97
N GLY A 70 0.89 29.27 -10.22
CA GLY A 70 -0.16 28.30 -9.93
C GLY A 70 -0.39 27.23 -11.02
N ARG A 71 0.29 27.33 -12.17
CA ARG A 71 0.18 26.40 -13.30
C ARG A 71 1.41 25.51 -13.42
N LEU A 72 1.23 24.33 -14.01
CA LEU A 72 2.35 23.47 -14.40
C LEU A 72 2.91 23.94 -15.73
N VAL A 73 4.22 24.17 -15.78
CA VAL A 73 4.96 24.57 -16.99
C VAL A 73 6.17 23.65 -17.17
N PRO A 74 6.66 23.46 -18.41
CA PRO A 74 7.89 22.71 -18.66
C PRO A 74 9.08 23.30 -17.89
N ALA A 75 9.99 22.43 -17.48
CA ALA A 75 11.23 22.80 -16.80
C ALA A 75 12.44 22.16 -17.49
N ASP A 76 13.64 22.66 -17.19
CA ASP A 76 14.88 22.07 -17.66
C ASP A 76 15.22 20.75 -16.94
N HIS A 77 16.30 20.11 -17.38
CA HIS A 77 16.73 18.81 -16.88
C HIS A 77 17.14 18.80 -15.40
N ASP A 78 17.38 19.96 -14.75
CA ASP A 78 17.68 19.95 -13.32
C ASP A 78 16.48 19.53 -12.47
N TYR A 79 15.27 19.56 -13.05
CA TYR A 79 14.02 19.08 -12.47
C TYR A 79 13.71 17.59 -12.74
N SER A 80 14.65 16.86 -13.32
CA SER A 80 14.66 15.39 -13.30
C SER A 80 15.34 14.94 -12.02
N VAL A 81 14.55 14.40 -11.08
CA VAL A 81 15.02 14.11 -9.73
C VAL A 81 14.61 12.70 -9.30
N GLU A 82 15.59 11.88 -8.95
CA GLU A 82 15.42 10.62 -8.23
C GLU A 82 16.10 10.73 -6.86
N LEU A 83 15.31 10.54 -5.80
CA LEU A 83 15.81 10.37 -4.44
C LEU A 83 16.11 8.89 -4.20
N VAL A 84 17.35 8.57 -3.83
CA VAL A 84 17.79 7.19 -3.52
C VAL A 84 18.21 7.11 -2.05
N SER A 85 17.56 6.23 -1.31
CA SER A 85 17.88 6.00 0.12
C SER A 85 19.16 5.19 0.30
N PRO A 86 19.82 5.26 1.47
CA PRO A 86 20.75 4.23 1.90
C PRO A 86 20.01 2.90 2.16
N ILE A 87 20.75 1.87 2.59
CA ILE A 87 20.16 0.67 3.17
C ILE A 87 19.41 1.06 4.46
N CYS A 88 18.10 0.86 4.43
CA CYS A 88 17.14 1.21 5.46
C CYS A 88 16.69 -0.02 6.25
N HIS A 89 16.25 0.22 7.47
CA HIS A 89 15.56 -0.71 8.36
C HIS A 89 14.11 -0.23 8.59
N TRP A 90 13.31 -1.03 9.30
CA TRP A 90 11.89 -0.71 9.53
C TRP A 90 11.64 0.68 10.12
N GLY A 91 12.49 1.14 11.05
CA GLY A 91 12.39 2.46 11.67
C GLY A 91 12.56 3.62 10.69
N ASP A 92 13.33 3.43 9.62
CA ASP A 92 13.59 4.46 8.61
C ASP A 92 12.36 4.79 7.76
N ILE A 93 11.29 3.98 7.83
CA ILE A 93 10.01 4.28 7.18
C ILE A 93 9.48 5.64 7.65
N GLU A 94 9.63 5.99 8.94
CA GLU A 94 9.15 7.27 9.47
C GLU A 94 9.97 8.45 8.92
N ILE A 95 11.30 8.28 8.84
CA ILE A 95 12.22 9.27 8.23
C ILE A 95 11.84 9.51 6.76
N ILE A 96 11.61 8.44 5.99
CA ILE A 96 11.16 8.54 4.58
C ILE A 96 9.85 9.32 4.50
N GLN A 97 8.88 9.06 5.40
CA GLN A 97 7.63 9.80 5.41
C GLN A 97 7.82 11.28 5.69
N GLU A 98 8.72 11.64 6.60
CA GLU A 98 9.03 13.04 6.90
C GLU A 98 9.73 13.75 5.75
N ILE A 99 10.71 13.11 5.12
CA ILE A 99 11.39 13.63 3.93
C ILE A 99 10.38 13.90 2.81
N VAL A 100 9.49 12.94 2.53
CA VAL A 100 8.46 13.10 1.49
C VAL A 100 7.51 14.26 1.80
N ARG A 101 7.13 14.46 3.07
CA ARG A 101 6.31 15.62 3.47
C ARG A 101 7.06 16.94 3.27
N LYS A 102 8.34 17.01 3.63
CA LYS A 102 9.18 18.20 3.43
C LYS A 102 9.38 18.50 1.95
N LEU A 103 9.67 17.50 1.13
CA LEU A 103 9.78 17.62 -0.33
C LEU A 103 8.46 18.10 -0.95
N ARG A 104 7.32 17.53 -0.54
CA ARG A 104 6.00 18.00 -0.95
C ARG A 104 5.77 19.47 -0.59
N GLY A 105 6.17 19.88 0.61
CA GLY A 105 6.09 21.27 1.06
C GLY A 105 6.97 22.21 0.25
N ALA A 106 8.14 21.74 -0.19
CA ALA A 106 9.08 22.50 -1.01
C ALA A 106 8.65 22.63 -2.49
N GLY A 107 7.69 21.82 -2.96
CA GLY A 107 7.17 21.90 -4.32
C GLY A 107 7.34 20.63 -5.16
N MET A 108 7.68 19.49 -4.55
CA MET A 108 7.72 18.19 -5.23
C MET A 108 6.41 17.91 -5.96
N ILE A 109 6.53 17.49 -7.23
CA ILE A 109 5.47 17.03 -8.10
C ILE A 109 5.75 15.58 -8.46
N ALA A 110 4.70 14.77 -8.48
CA ALA A 110 4.73 13.41 -9.01
C ALA A 110 3.75 13.34 -10.19
N ASP A 111 4.26 13.06 -11.38
CA ASP A 111 3.45 12.88 -12.58
C ASP A 111 3.55 11.43 -13.11
N LYS A 112 2.95 11.17 -14.28
CA LYS A 112 2.91 9.84 -14.89
C LYS A 112 4.27 9.30 -15.36
N SER A 113 5.26 10.18 -15.53
CA SER A 113 6.63 9.78 -15.88
C SER A 113 7.41 9.28 -14.67
N CYS A 114 6.95 9.59 -13.45
CA CYS A 114 7.63 9.25 -12.22
C CYS A 114 7.16 7.89 -11.64
N GLY A 115 8.10 7.11 -11.13
CA GLY A 115 7.92 5.86 -10.41
C GLY A 115 8.43 5.87 -8.96
N ILE A 116 8.14 4.78 -8.26
CA ILE A 116 8.79 4.44 -6.99
C ILE A 116 9.25 2.99 -7.09
N HIS A 117 10.52 2.74 -6.75
CA HIS A 117 11.08 1.39 -6.69
C HIS A 117 11.46 1.04 -5.27
N VAL A 118 11.05 -0.14 -4.80
CA VAL A 118 11.45 -0.67 -3.50
C VAL A 118 12.38 -1.85 -3.72
N HIS A 119 13.58 -1.76 -3.17
CA HIS A 119 14.59 -2.81 -3.21
C HIS A 119 14.61 -3.54 -1.87
N VAL A 120 14.26 -4.82 -1.85
CA VAL A 120 14.35 -5.65 -0.63
C VAL A 120 15.62 -6.49 -0.69
N ASP A 121 16.37 -6.55 0.41
CA ASP A 121 17.59 -7.35 0.51
C ASP A 121 17.34 -8.81 0.13
N ALA A 122 18.10 -9.31 -0.86
CA ALA A 122 17.95 -10.67 -1.37
C ALA A 122 18.82 -11.68 -0.63
N SER A 123 19.74 -11.27 0.25
CA SER A 123 20.65 -12.19 0.94
C SER A 123 19.94 -13.29 1.76
N PRO A 124 18.75 -13.08 2.35
CA PRO A 124 18.00 -14.15 3.02
C PRO A 124 17.32 -15.14 2.05
N HIS A 125 17.25 -14.80 0.76
CA HIS A 125 16.55 -15.59 -0.25
C HIS A 125 17.45 -16.67 -0.87
N ASN A 126 16.83 -17.79 -1.21
CA ASN A 126 17.43 -18.86 -2.01
C ASN A 126 16.55 -19.14 -3.25
N ALA A 127 16.96 -20.09 -4.09
CA ALA A 127 16.22 -20.42 -5.31
C ALA A 127 14.75 -20.79 -5.07
N ASN A 128 14.44 -21.44 -3.93
CA ASN A 128 13.08 -21.80 -3.57
C ASN A 128 12.24 -20.58 -3.16
N THR A 129 12.81 -19.66 -2.37
CA THR A 129 12.08 -18.47 -1.92
C THR A 129 11.92 -17.44 -3.05
N LEU A 130 12.89 -17.34 -3.98
CA LEU A 130 12.74 -16.59 -5.23
C LEU A 130 11.63 -17.17 -6.13
N ARG A 131 11.49 -18.50 -6.17
CA ARG A 131 10.35 -19.14 -6.82
C ARG A 131 9.03 -18.82 -6.09
N ASN A 132 9.04 -18.84 -4.76
CA ASN A 132 7.84 -18.53 -3.98
C ASN A 132 7.36 -17.10 -4.20
N ILE A 133 8.25 -16.10 -4.12
CA ILE A 133 7.86 -14.70 -4.32
C ILE A 133 7.33 -14.47 -5.73
N THR A 134 7.96 -15.08 -6.75
CA THR A 134 7.48 -15.03 -8.14
C THR A 134 6.06 -15.61 -8.24
N ASN A 135 5.81 -16.76 -7.61
CA ASN A 135 4.49 -17.41 -7.61
C ASN A 135 3.44 -16.58 -6.85
N ILE A 136 3.79 -16.00 -5.70
CA ILE A 136 2.91 -15.12 -4.92
C ILE A 136 2.50 -13.91 -5.76
N MET A 137 3.46 -13.25 -6.41
CA MET A 137 3.21 -12.12 -7.31
C MET A 137 2.30 -12.54 -8.46
N ALA A 138 2.62 -13.62 -9.17
CA ALA A 138 1.81 -14.12 -10.28
C ALA A 138 0.37 -14.49 -9.87
N ALA A 139 0.18 -15.10 -8.69
CA ALA A 139 -1.13 -15.51 -8.20
C ALA A 139 -2.04 -14.33 -7.82
N LYS A 140 -1.47 -13.17 -7.48
CA LYS A 140 -2.19 -11.97 -7.03
C LYS A 140 -2.08 -10.81 -8.00
N GLU A 141 -1.39 -11.00 -9.11
CA GLU A 141 -1.00 -9.98 -10.08
C GLU A 141 -2.15 -9.06 -10.47
N ASP A 142 -3.29 -9.60 -10.91
CA ASP A 142 -4.41 -8.76 -11.38
C ASP A 142 -5.00 -7.89 -10.25
N LEU A 143 -5.04 -8.40 -9.00
CA LEU A 143 -5.46 -7.61 -7.84
C LEU A 143 -4.41 -6.56 -7.45
N ILE A 144 -3.12 -6.88 -7.56
CA ILE A 144 -2.01 -5.95 -7.27
C ILE A 144 -2.05 -4.78 -8.26
N TYR A 145 -2.14 -5.06 -9.56
CA TYR A 145 -2.16 -4.03 -10.60
C TYR A 145 -3.36 -3.10 -10.42
N LYS A 146 -4.54 -3.65 -10.12
CA LYS A 146 -5.74 -2.86 -9.84
C LYS A 146 -5.60 -2.03 -8.56
N ALA A 147 -5.09 -2.62 -7.46
CA ALA A 147 -4.88 -1.91 -6.21
C ALA A 147 -3.91 -0.71 -6.36
N MET A 148 -2.90 -0.85 -7.22
CA MET A 148 -1.87 0.17 -7.43
C MET A 148 -2.23 1.18 -8.50
N GLN A 149 -3.34 0.96 -9.22
CA GLN A 149 -3.74 1.75 -10.39
C GLN A 149 -2.60 1.87 -11.41
N VAL A 150 -1.89 0.77 -11.67
CA VAL A 150 -0.78 0.77 -12.64
C VAL A 150 -1.35 1.20 -14.00
N GLU A 151 -0.79 2.25 -14.59
CA GLU A 151 -1.21 2.72 -15.90
C GLU A 151 -0.89 1.66 -16.96
N VAL A 152 -1.82 1.44 -17.90
CA VAL A 152 -1.66 0.47 -19.00
C VAL A 152 -0.36 0.71 -19.79
N ALA A 153 0.00 1.97 -20.07
CA ALA A 153 1.25 2.30 -20.76
C ALA A 153 2.49 1.86 -19.97
N ARG A 154 2.52 2.12 -18.64
CA ARG A 154 3.60 1.67 -17.74
C ARG A 154 3.64 0.16 -17.63
N GLU A 155 2.49 -0.51 -17.58
CA GLU A 155 2.40 -1.98 -17.62
C GLU A 155 3.09 -2.54 -18.87
N HIS A 156 2.88 -1.96 -20.05
CA HIS A 156 3.47 -2.51 -21.27
C HIS A 156 4.97 -2.26 -21.44
N GLN A 157 5.49 -1.17 -20.87
CA GLN A 157 6.85 -0.71 -21.16
C GLN A 157 7.84 -0.89 -20.01
N TYR A 158 7.42 -0.55 -18.78
CA TYR A 158 8.35 -0.36 -17.66
C TYR A 158 8.09 -1.29 -16.47
N CYS A 159 6.87 -1.81 -16.36
CA CYS A 159 6.42 -2.65 -15.26
C CYS A 159 5.50 -3.77 -15.78
N ARG A 160 6.02 -4.61 -16.68
CA ARG A 160 5.27 -5.75 -17.21
C ARG A 160 4.89 -6.74 -16.12
N LYS A 161 3.79 -7.42 -16.35
CA LYS A 161 3.38 -8.60 -15.59
C LYS A 161 4.50 -9.64 -15.57
N VAL A 162 4.46 -10.58 -14.64
CA VAL A 162 5.44 -11.66 -14.52
C VAL A 162 5.57 -12.38 -15.87
N ASP A 163 6.81 -12.47 -16.38
CA ASP A 163 7.09 -13.16 -17.64
C ASP A 163 6.57 -14.61 -17.59
N GLN A 164 5.65 -14.96 -18.49
CA GLN A 164 5.00 -16.27 -18.46
C GLN A 164 6.00 -17.39 -18.74
N ARG A 165 6.93 -17.16 -19.67
CA ARG A 165 8.00 -18.13 -19.97
C ARG A 165 8.90 -18.35 -18.75
N PHE A 166 9.29 -17.29 -18.05
CA PHE A 166 10.03 -17.39 -16.79
C PHE A 166 9.25 -18.18 -15.75
N LEU A 167 7.99 -17.82 -15.50
CA LEU A 167 7.13 -18.46 -14.51
C LEU A 167 6.91 -19.95 -14.80
N GLU A 168 6.74 -20.32 -16.06
CA GLU A 168 6.59 -21.69 -16.52
C GLU A 168 7.86 -22.50 -16.28
N GLU A 169 9.00 -22.02 -16.78
CA GLU A 169 10.28 -22.68 -16.65
C GLU A 169 10.72 -22.80 -15.18
N LEU A 170 10.51 -21.76 -14.37
CA LEU A 170 10.86 -21.73 -12.96
C LEU A 170 10.13 -22.82 -12.16
N ASN A 171 8.85 -23.05 -12.47
CA ASN A 171 8.03 -24.05 -11.80
C ASN A 171 8.17 -25.46 -12.39
N ARG A 172 8.55 -25.58 -13.66
CA ARG A 172 8.88 -26.86 -14.30
C ARG A 172 10.21 -27.40 -13.79
N LYS A 173 11.26 -26.56 -13.81
CA LYS A 173 12.63 -26.94 -13.40
C LYS A 173 12.82 -26.98 -11.89
N LYS A 174 12.13 -26.13 -11.13
CA LYS A 174 12.26 -26.01 -9.66
C LYS A 174 13.74 -25.90 -9.23
N PRO A 175 14.43 -24.82 -9.66
CA PRO A 175 15.87 -24.67 -9.45
C PRO A 175 16.26 -24.74 -7.97
N ARG A 176 17.49 -25.18 -7.71
CA ARG A 176 18.07 -25.32 -6.37
C ARG A 176 19.12 -24.26 -6.06
N THR A 177 19.67 -23.62 -7.09
CA THR A 177 20.70 -22.58 -6.96
C THR A 177 20.26 -21.25 -7.57
N LEU A 178 20.83 -20.15 -7.09
CA LEU A 178 20.59 -18.82 -7.66
C LEU A 178 21.05 -18.72 -9.12
N ASN A 179 22.13 -19.42 -9.48
CA ASN A 179 22.61 -19.48 -10.87
C ASN A 179 21.60 -20.13 -11.81
N GLU A 180 20.89 -21.18 -11.37
CA GLU A 180 19.82 -21.76 -12.18
C GLU A 180 18.63 -20.80 -12.30
N VAL A 181 18.27 -20.06 -11.24
CA VAL A 181 17.24 -19.01 -11.34
C VAL A 181 17.66 -17.93 -12.34
N SER A 182 18.92 -17.47 -12.29
CA SER A 182 19.49 -16.49 -13.23
C SER A 182 19.41 -16.98 -14.68
N ARG A 183 19.85 -18.21 -14.96
CA ARG A 183 19.74 -18.81 -16.31
C ARG A 183 18.29 -18.89 -16.79
N ILE A 184 17.36 -19.23 -15.89
CA ILE A 184 15.94 -19.22 -16.23
C ILE A 184 15.47 -17.79 -16.48
N TRP A 185 15.81 -16.82 -15.63
CA TRP A 185 15.45 -15.40 -15.78
C TRP A 185 15.87 -14.86 -17.14
N TYR A 186 17.15 -14.98 -17.51
CA TYR A 186 17.68 -14.48 -18.78
C TYR A 186 17.34 -15.35 -19.99
N GLY A 187 16.84 -16.57 -19.78
CA GLY A 187 16.60 -17.53 -20.86
C GLY A 187 17.87 -18.05 -21.51
N GLY A 188 19.02 -17.97 -20.84
CA GLY A 188 20.31 -18.30 -21.43
C GLY A 188 21.50 -17.91 -20.55
N ALA A 189 22.51 -17.33 -21.19
CA ALA A 189 23.73 -16.84 -20.54
C ALA A 189 23.43 -15.74 -19.51
N ASP A 190 24.33 -15.60 -18.54
CA ASP A 190 24.23 -14.53 -17.54
C ASP A 190 24.35 -13.15 -18.19
N ARG A 191 23.51 -12.23 -17.74
CA ARG A 191 23.49 -10.82 -18.17
C ARG A 191 23.52 -9.85 -16.98
N SER A 192 23.86 -10.33 -15.79
CA SER A 192 23.87 -9.55 -14.54
C SER A 192 24.75 -8.28 -14.59
N TYR A 193 25.81 -8.31 -15.40
CA TYR A 193 26.76 -7.21 -15.58
C TYR A 193 26.20 -6.04 -16.43
N HIS A 194 25.10 -6.24 -17.16
CA HIS A 194 24.47 -5.18 -17.93
C HIS A 194 23.55 -4.36 -17.05
N HIS A 195 23.85 -3.07 -16.84
CA HIS A 195 22.93 -2.19 -16.14
C HIS A 195 21.59 -2.13 -16.88
N TYR A 196 21.54 -1.72 -18.14
CA TYR A 196 20.29 -1.60 -18.90
C TYR A 196 19.93 -2.89 -19.65
N ASP A 197 19.65 -3.97 -18.92
CA ASP A 197 19.09 -5.20 -19.51
C ASP A 197 17.60 -5.04 -19.86
N ASP A 198 17.06 -5.83 -20.79
CA ASP A 198 15.64 -5.78 -21.16
C ASP A 198 14.73 -6.56 -20.16
N SER A 199 15.32 -7.52 -19.43
CA SER A 199 14.60 -8.36 -18.48
C SER A 199 14.16 -7.63 -17.20
N ARG A 200 14.63 -6.40 -16.96
CA ARG A 200 14.29 -5.63 -15.75
C ARG A 200 12.89 -5.03 -15.73
N TYR A 201 12.26 -4.84 -16.88
CA TYR A 201 10.99 -4.12 -16.99
C TYR A 201 9.77 -4.98 -16.63
N HIS A 202 9.76 -5.49 -15.40
CA HIS A 202 8.68 -6.26 -14.79
C HIS A 202 8.38 -5.77 -13.37
N CYS A 203 7.13 -5.91 -12.92
CA CYS A 203 6.70 -5.51 -11.58
C CYS A 203 7.57 -6.07 -10.44
N LEU A 204 7.99 -7.33 -10.59
CA LEU A 204 8.98 -7.98 -9.76
C LEU A 204 10.22 -8.21 -10.62
N ASN A 205 11.24 -7.37 -10.43
CA ASN A 205 12.48 -7.46 -11.16
C ASN A 205 13.52 -8.29 -10.40
N LEU A 206 13.85 -9.48 -10.92
CA LEU A 206 14.90 -10.34 -10.36
C LEU A 206 16.27 -10.11 -10.99
N HIS A 207 16.41 -9.33 -12.08
CA HIS A 207 17.73 -8.91 -12.57
C HIS A 207 18.50 -8.18 -11.46
N SER A 208 17.79 -7.38 -10.65
CA SER A 208 18.34 -6.69 -9.48
C SER A 208 18.94 -7.64 -8.43
N VAL A 209 18.48 -8.90 -8.35
CA VAL A 209 19.05 -9.89 -7.41
C VAL A 209 20.46 -10.25 -7.84
N PHE A 210 20.66 -10.46 -9.15
CA PHE A 210 21.94 -10.89 -9.70
C PHE A 210 22.92 -9.72 -9.87
N GLN A 211 22.41 -8.50 -10.02
CA GLN A 211 23.22 -7.30 -10.22
C GLN A 211 23.53 -6.56 -8.92
N LYS A 212 22.50 -6.29 -8.11
CA LYS A 212 22.57 -5.43 -6.91
C LYS A 212 22.41 -6.19 -5.60
N GLY A 213 22.06 -7.49 -5.64
CA GLY A 213 21.77 -8.28 -4.44
C GLY A 213 20.42 -7.96 -3.80
N THR A 214 19.46 -7.42 -4.57
CA THR A 214 18.13 -7.02 -4.05
C THR A 214 17.01 -7.49 -4.96
N ILE A 215 15.84 -7.80 -4.40
CA ILE A 215 14.60 -7.98 -5.16
C ILE A 215 13.97 -6.61 -5.35
N GLU A 216 13.79 -6.18 -6.59
CA GLU A 216 13.22 -4.87 -6.89
C GLU A 216 11.74 -4.98 -7.25
N PHE A 217 10.92 -4.14 -6.62
CA PHE A 217 9.51 -3.96 -6.93
C PHE A 217 9.32 -2.64 -7.69
N ARG A 218 8.91 -2.73 -8.96
CA ARG A 218 8.79 -1.58 -9.90
C ARG A 218 7.36 -1.13 -10.17
N LEU A 219 6.42 -1.54 -9.33
CA LEU A 219 4.97 -1.50 -9.61
C LEU A 219 4.24 -0.26 -9.08
N PHE A 220 4.95 0.66 -8.43
CA PHE A 220 4.33 1.80 -7.78
C PHE A 220 4.34 3.02 -8.70
N ASN A 221 3.21 3.70 -8.78
CA ASN A 221 3.14 5.07 -9.31
C ASN A 221 3.80 6.02 -8.30
N SER A 222 4.48 7.05 -8.79
CA SER A 222 4.97 8.09 -7.89
C SER A 222 3.81 8.82 -7.21
N THR A 223 4.08 9.36 -6.04
CA THR A 223 3.11 10.07 -5.22
C THR A 223 3.80 10.98 -4.23
N THR A 224 3.19 12.12 -3.92
CA THR A 224 3.64 13.01 -2.83
C THR A 224 3.02 12.61 -1.47
N HIS A 225 2.25 11.51 -1.42
CA HIS A 225 1.56 11.08 -0.20
C HIS A 225 2.40 10.09 0.62
N ALA A 226 3.03 10.58 1.69
CA ALA A 226 3.87 9.78 2.60
C ALA A 226 3.19 8.50 3.13
N GLY A 227 1.87 8.51 3.35
CA GLY A 227 1.13 7.31 3.78
C GLY A 227 1.06 6.21 2.72
N LYS A 228 1.05 6.56 1.42
CA LYS A 228 1.05 5.60 0.32
C LYS A 228 2.44 4.98 0.17
N ILE A 229 3.49 5.78 0.27
CA ILE A 229 4.88 5.30 0.25
C ILE A 229 5.15 4.31 1.39
N LYS A 230 4.72 4.62 2.62
CA LYS A 230 4.75 3.68 3.74
C LYS A 230 4.03 2.36 3.40
N ALA A 231 2.83 2.45 2.82
CA ALA A 231 2.08 1.27 2.42
C ALA A 231 2.83 0.40 1.39
N TYR A 232 3.52 1.02 0.43
CA TYR A 232 4.31 0.33 -0.59
C TYR A 232 5.50 -0.42 0.02
N ILE A 233 6.27 0.23 0.88
CA ILE A 233 7.40 -0.40 1.59
C ILE A 233 6.89 -1.60 2.42
N GLN A 234 5.87 -1.38 3.26
CA GLN A 234 5.30 -2.44 4.11
C GLN A 234 4.78 -3.62 3.26
N PHE A 235 4.17 -3.34 2.11
CA PHE A 235 3.66 -4.37 1.21
C PHE A 235 4.78 -5.23 0.61
N CYS A 236 5.86 -4.60 0.11
CA CYS A 236 7.04 -5.31 -0.41
C CYS A 236 7.69 -6.19 0.65
N LEU A 237 7.92 -5.64 1.84
CA LEU A 237 8.51 -6.37 2.95
C LEU A 237 7.63 -7.55 3.38
N ALA A 238 6.31 -7.37 3.44
CA ALA A 238 5.40 -8.44 3.82
C ALA A 238 5.32 -9.57 2.77
N ILE A 239 5.33 -9.26 1.48
CA ILE A 239 5.40 -10.27 0.41
C ILE A 239 6.72 -11.06 0.48
N SER A 240 7.84 -10.36 0.67
CA SER A 240 9.15 -10.99 0.83
C SER A 240 9.18 -11.92 2.05
N ALA A 241 8.66 -11.46 3.19
CA ALA A 241 8.54 -12.28 4.40
C ALA A 241 7.65 -13.51 4.17
N GLN A 242 6.53 -13.37 3.46
CA GLN A 242 5.69 -14.50 3.09
C GLN A 242 6.48 -15.52 2.27
N ALA A 243 7.23 -15.08 1.26
CA ALA A 243 8.00 -15.96 0.39
C ALA A 243 9.10 -16.73 1.13
N LEU A 244 9.78 -16.07 2.09
CA LEU A 244 10.81 -16.66 2.94
C LEU A 244 10.24 -17.69 3.92
N ASN A 245 9.06 -17.43 4.48
CA ASN A 245 8.47 -18.29 5.52
C ASN A 245 7.63 -19.45 4.96
N GLN A 246 7.33 -19.46 3.65
CA GLN A 246 6.54 -20.52 3.03
C GLN A 246 7.40 -21.62 2.41
N ARG A 247 6.99 -22.88 2.59
CA ARG A 247 7.64 -24.03 1.92
C ARG A 247 7.44 -23.96 0.40
N CYS A 248 6.23 -23.61 -0.03
CA CYS A 248 5.87 -23.41 -1.43
C CYS A 248 4.76 -22.36 -1.56
N ALA A 249 4.65 -21.75 -2.75
CA ALA A 249 3.53 -20.89 -3.12
C ALA A 249 2.91 -21.35 -4.44
N SER A 250 1.58 -21.27 -4.54
CA SER A 250 0.85 -21.51 -5.79
C SER A 250 0.99 -20.31 -6.72
N ARG A 251 1.15 -20.55 -8.02
CA ARG A 251 1.13 -19.53 -9.09
C ARG A 251 -0.27 -19.31 -9.69
N GLN A 252 -1.27 -20.07 -9.24
CA GLN A 252 -2.61 -20.03 -9.81
C GLN A 252 -3.22 -18.65 -9.58
N LYS A 253 -3.67 -18.00 -10.66
CA LYS A 253 -4.31 -16.69 -10.61
C LYS A 253 -5.54 -16.73 -9.71
N THR A 254 -5.63 -15.72 -8.86
CA THR A 254 -6.76 -15.57 -7.95
C THR A 254 -7.92 -14.91 -8.67
N HIS A 255 -8.98 -15.68 -8.90
CA HIS A 255 -10.26 -15.14 -9.33
C HIS A 255 -11.15 -14.92 -8.10
N SER A 256 -11.82 -13.78 -8.05
CA SER A 256 -12.72 -13.45 -6.94
C SER A 256 -13.93 -12.66 -7.41
N THR A 257 -15.08 -12.96 -6.81
CA THR A 257 -16.32 -12.19 -6.93
C THR A 257 -16.38 -11.01 -5.96
N ASN A 258 -15.46 -10.95 -4.99
CA ASN A 258 -15.26 -9.80 -4.10
C ASN A 258 -13.76 -9.60 -3.86
N GLU A 259 -13.17 -8.77 -4.70
CA GLU A 259 -11.75 -8.45 -4.72
C GLU A 259 -11.30 -7.82 -3.40
N LYS A 260 -12.04 -6.83 -2.89
CA LYS A 260 -11.68 -6.09 -1.66
C LYS A 260 -11.64 -7.01 -0.45
N TYR A 261 -12.62 -7.90 -0.28
CA TYR A 261 -12.58 -8.93 0.78
C TYR A 261 -11.38 -9.87 0.61
N THR A 262 -11.15 -10.34 -0.61
CA THR A 262 -10.10 -11.32 -0.93
C THR A 262 -8.71 -10.75 -0.70
N PHE A 263 -8.49 -9.51 -1.11
CA PHE A 263 -7.22 -8.83 -0.91
C PHE A 263 -7.02 -8.49 0.56
N ARG A 264 -8.04 -7.99 1.26
CA ARG A 264 -7.97 -7.75 2.72
C ARG A 264 -7.55 -9.00 3.48
N THR A 265 -8.21 -10.14 3.23
CA THR A 265 -7.88 -11.39 3.92
C THR A 265 -6.46 -11.85 3.59
N TRP A 266 -5.95 -11.56 2.39
CA TRP A 266 -4.54 -11.78 2.06
C TRP A 266 -3.61 -10.82 2.81
N LEU A 267 -3.90 -9.51 2.88
CA LEU A 267 -3.12 -8.55 3.67
C LEU A 267 -3.03 -8.95 5.15
N LEU A 268 -4.11 -9.47 5.73
CA LEU A 268 -4.08 -9.98 7.11
C LEU A 268 -3.16 -11.21 7.23
N ARG A 269 -3.20 -12.14 6.28
CA ARG A 269 -2.29 -13.30 6.25
C ARG A 269 -0.83 -12.93 6.00
N LEU A 270 -0.59 -11.81 5.33
CA LEU A 270 0.74 -11.22 5.18
C LEU A 270 1.27 -10.61 6.50
N GLY A 271 0.43 -10.48 7.53
CA GLY A 271 0.81 -9.90 8.82
C GLY A 271 0.53 -8.40 8.95
N LEU A 272 -0.15 -7.78 7.98
CA LEU A 272 -0.55 -6.36 8.05
C LEU A 272 -1.77 -6.20 8.97
N ILE A 273 -1.60 -6.48 10.28
CA ILE A 273 -2.65 -6.53 11.31
C ILE A 273 -2.40 -5.44 12.36
N GLY A 274 -3.46 -4.86 12.93
CA GLY A 274 -3.36 -3.81 13.96
C GLY A 274 -3.27 -2.40 13.40
N ASP A 275 -3.10 -1.42 14.27
CA ASP A 275 -3.20 0.01 13.95
C ASP A 275 -2.04 0.53 13.10
N GLU A 276 -0.82 0.01 13.31
CA GLU A 276 0.36 0.36 12.52
C GLU A 276 0.15 0.18 11.01
N PHE A 277 -0.64 -0.81 10.62
CA PHE A 277 -0.93 -1.17 9.24
C PHE A 277 -2.30 -0.68 8.75
N LYS A 278 -3.03 0.12 9.56
CA LYS A 278 -4.33 0.66 9.18
C LYS A 278 -4.24 1.49 7.90
N THR A 279 -3.22 2.35 7.79
CA THR A 279 -2.94 3.17 6.61
C THR A 279 -2.58 2.32 5.39
N ALA A 280 -1.78 1.26 5.57
CA ALA A 280 -1.45 0.36 4.48
C ALA A 280 -2.69 -0.35 3.95
N ARG A 281 -3.51 -0.95 4.83
CA ARG A 281 -4.77 -1.59 4.43
C ARG A 281 -5.72 -0.60 3.76
N LEU A 282 -5.80 0.64 4.23
CA LEU A 282 -6.64 1.68 3.60
C LEU A 282 -6.25 1.89 2.13
N HIS A 283 -4.98 2.21 1.87
CA HIS A 283 -4.53 2.52 0.51
C HIS A 283 -4.51 1.29 -0.41
N LEU A 284 -4.11 0.12 0.10
CA LEU A 284 -4.04 -1.12 -0.69
C LEU A 284 -5.43 -1.68 -1.06
N LEU A 285 -6.51 -1.25 -0.41
CA LEU A 285 -7.88 -1.71 -0.65
C LEU A 285 -8.76 -0.66 -1.35
N GLU A 286 -8.25 0.56 -1.52
CA GLU A 286 -9.02 1.73 -1.96
C GLU A 286 -9.72 1.49 -3.30
N HIS A 287 -8.99 0.91 -4.26
CA HIS A 287 -9.41 0.78 -5.67
C HIS A 287 -9.94 -0.61 -6.05
N LEU A 288 -10.12 -1.51 -5.08
CA LEU A 288 -10.66 -2.86 -5.33
C LEU A 288 -12.18 -2.87 -5.20
N ASP A 289 -12.85 -3.76 -5.94
CA ASP A 289 -14.31 -3.85 -5.93
C ASP A 289 -14.85 -4.69 -4.78
N GLY A 290 -16.09 -4.39 -4.37
CA GLY A 290 -16.82 -5.14 -3.36
C GLY A 290 -16.63 -4.65 -1.94
N CYS A 291 -17.10 -5.46 -0.98
CA CYS A 291 -17.15 -5.09 0.44
C CYS A 291 -16.04 -5.74 1.26
N ILE A 292 -15.71 -5.14 2.41
CA ILE A 292 -14.62 -5.58 3.30
C ILE A 292 -15.01 -6.78 4.19
N ALA A 293 -16.30 -6.92 4.48
CA ALA A 293 -16.80 -7.80 5.55
C ALA A 293 -17.18 -9.21 5.10
N TRP A 294 -17.66 -9.38 3.85
CA TRP A 294 -18.26 -10.62 3.39
C TRP A 294 -17.61 -11.14 2.12
N LYS A 295 -17.36 -12.44 2.05
CA LYS A 295 -16.81 -13.08 0.84
C LYS A 295 -17.82 -13.02 -0.31
N ASN A 296 -19.08 -13.35 -0.03
CA ASN A 296 -20.14 -13.35 -1.02
C ASN A 296 -20.97 -12.06 -0.87
N PRO A 297 -21.14 -11.26 -1.93
CA PRO A 297 -21.93 -10.02 -1.87
C PRO A 297 -23.37 -10.23 -1.37
N GLU A 298 -23.98 -11.38 -1.67
CA GLU A 298 -25.32 -11.75 -1.20
C GLU A 298 -25.44 -11.76 0.33
N GLN A 299 -24.38 -12.15 1.05
CA GLN A 299 -24.38 -12.13 2.52
C GLN A 299 -24.52 -10.70 3.07
N ALA A 300 -23.89 -9.73 2.40
CA ALA A 300 -24.01 -8.33 2.77
C ALA A 300 -25.44 -7.81 2.55
N ILE A 301 -26.09 -8.23 1.45
CA ILE A 301 -27.48 -7.87 1.12
C ILE A 301 -28.43 -8.47 2.15
N GLN A 302 -28.30 -9.76 2.45
CA GLN A 302 -29.13 -10.45 3.46
C GLN A 302 -28.97 -9.83 4.84
N GLN A 303 -27.74 -9.47 5.26
CA GLN A 303 -27.51 -8.80 6.54
C GLN A 303 -28.16 -7.42 6.58
N LYS A 304 -28.07 -6.64 5.48
CA LYS A 304 -28.73 -5.33 5.39
C LYS A 304 -30.24 -5.44 5.47
N GLN A 305 -30.83 -6.46 4.83
CA GLN A 305 -32.27 -6.75 4.90
C GLN A 305 -32.68 -7.13 6.33
N ARG A 306 -31.93 -8.02 7.00
CA ARG A 306 -32.19 -8.41 8.40
C ARG A 306 -32.15 -7.21 9.35
N LEU A 307 -31.15 -6.33 9.22
CA LEU A 307 -31.03 -5.12 10.05
C LEU A 307 -32.19 -4.14 9.80
N ARG A 308 -32.63 -4.01 8.54
CA ARG A 308 -33.78 -3.18 8.18
C ARG A 308 -35.08 -3.72 8.79
N GLN A 309 -35.36 -5.01 8.64
CA GLN A 309 -36.53 -5.67 9.23
C GLN A 309 -36.53 -5.57 10.76
N LYS A 310 -35.36 -5.70 11.40
CA LYS A 310 -35.23 -5.52 12.85
C LYS A 310 -35.57 -4.09 13.27
N LYS A 311 -35.07 -3.08 12.55
CA LYS A 311 -35.36 -1.67 12.84
C LYS A 311 -36.83 -1.32 12.60
N GLU A 312 -37.44 -1.86 11.55
CA GLU A 312 -38.88 -1.70 11.28
C GLU A 312 -39.73 -2.31 12.42
N LYS A 313 -39.42 -3.53 12.88
CA LYS A 313 -40.08 -4.14 14.05
C LYS A 313 -39.87 -3.36 15.35
N GLU A 314 -38.65 -2.85 15.59
CA GLU A 314 -38.35 -2.02 16.75
C GLU A 314 -39.18 -0.72 16.73
N LEU A 315 -39.33 -0.07 15.55
CA LEU A 315 -40.19 1.11 15.39
C LEU A 315 -41.67 0.80 15.58
N GLU A 316 -42.17 -0.30 15.01
CA GLU A 316 -43.56 -0.76 15.21
C GLU A 316 -43.84 -1.02 16.69
N SER A 317 -42.95 -1.76 17.39
CA SER A 317 -43.10 -2.03 18.82
C SER A 317 -43.06 -0.76 19.68
N ALA A 318 -42.26 0.24 19.30
CA ALA A 318 -42.17 1.51 20.00
C ALA A 318 -43.44 2.37 19.80
N ALA A 319 -43.98 2.39 18.58
CA ALA A 319 -45.24 3.05 18.26
C ALA A 319 -46.43 2.38 18.98
N GLU A 320 -46.48 1.04 19.03
CA GLU A 320 -47.49 0.29 19.79
C GLU A 320 -47.40 0.59 21.29
N SER A 321 -46.19 0.63 21.85
CA SER A 321 -45.97 0.97 23.27
C SER A 321 -46.40 2.40 23.60
N GLN A 322 -46.14 3.36 22.70
CA GLN A 322 -46.60 4.75 22.85
C GLN A 322 -48.11 4.87 22.75
N ALA A 323 -48.76 4.21 21.79
CA ALA A 323 -50.21 4.20 21.65
C ALA A 323 -50.92 3.58 22.87
N GLN A 324 -50.34 2.52 23.45
CA GLN A 324 -50.83 1.89 24.69
C GLN A 324 -50.66 2.81 25.91
N GLN A 325 -49.56 3.57 25.99
CA GLN A 325 -49.40 4.57 27.06
C GLN A 325 -50.41 5.72 26.91
N GLU A 326 -50.59 6.26 25.71
CA GLU A 326 -51.55 7.35 25.47
C GLU A 326 -52.99 6.93 25.80
N THR A 327 -53.41 5.73 25.40
CA THR A 327 -54.72 5.18 25.77
C THR A 327 -54.88 4.93 27.28
N ALA A 328 -53.83 4.49 27.98
CA ALA A 328 -53.85 4.31 29.43
C ALA A 328 -53.98 5.66 30.19
N THR A 329 -53.32 6.72 29.72
CA THR A 329 -53.42 8.07 30.31
C THR A 329 -54.72 8.81 29.97
N ALA A 330 -55.41 8.45 28.88
CA ALA A 330 -56.65 9.08 28.44
C ALA A 330 -57.93 8.50 29.08
N THR A 331 -57.81 7.52 29.97
CA THR A 331 -58.97 6.92 30.67
C THR A 331 -59.33 7.78 31.91
N PRO A 332 -60.49 8.47 31.96
CA PRO A 332 -60.85 9.28 33.13
C PRO A 332 -61.15 8.38 34.33
N GLN A 333 -60.61 8.71 35.51
CA GLN A 333 -61.04 8.11 36.77
C GLN A 333 -62.54 8.38 36.95
N GLN A 334 -63.36 7.33 36.91
CA GLN A 334 -64.76 7.41 37.35
C GLN A 334 -64.76 7.61 38.87
N GLU A 335 -65.29 8.75 39.30
CA GLU A 335 -65.64 8.99 40.71
C GLU A 335 -66.67 7.94 41.17
N PRO A 336 -66.49 7.31 42.34
CA PRO A 336 -67.48 6.39 42.86
C PRO A 336 -68.71 7.17 43.31
N ALA A 337 -69.87 6.81 42.74
CA ALA A 337 -71.18 7.29 43.17
C ALA A 337 -71.41 6.90 44.63
N GLY A 338 -71.61 7.91 45.48
CA GLY A 338 -72.04 7.72 46.86
C GLY A 338 -73.51 7.32 46.89
N GLU A 339 -73.80 6.22 47.58
CA GLU A 339 -75.12 5.94 48.13
C GLU A 339 -75.14 6.22 49.64
N ASP A 340 -76.17 6.98 49.97
CA ASP A 340 -76.78 7.42 51.22
C ASP A 340 -76.58 6.53 52.46
N GLU A 341 -76.27 7.16 53.60
CA GLU A 341 -76.99 6.95 54.87
C GLU A 341 -76.55 7.99 55.92
N SER A 342 -77.45 8.92 56.25
CA SER A 342 -77.48 9.61 57.54
C SER A 342 -78.38 8.79 58.49
N PRO A 343 -78.05 8.65 59.79
CA PRO A 343 -78.34 9.76 60.70
C PRO A 343 -77.44 9.93 61.94
N ALA A 344 -77.59 11.14 62.50
CA ALA A 344 -77.57 11.49 63.92
C ALA A 344 -76.23 11.69 64.66
N LEU A 345 -76.02 12.97 65.04
CA LEU A 345 -75.86 13.46 66.42
C LEU A 345 -74.77 12.76 67.28
N VAL A 346 -73.73 13.43 67.77
CA VAL A 346 -73.81 14.26 68.99
C VAL A 346 -72.50 15.06 69.19
N MET A 347 -72.69 16.35 69.49
CA MET A 347 -71.86 17.32 70.27
C MET A 347 -70.85 16.71 71.27
N ARG A 348 -69.60 17.19 71.34
CA ARG A 348 -69.03 18.25 72.25
C ARG A 348 -67.65 17.72 72.66
N MET A 349 -66.59 18.48 72.89
CA MET A 349 -66.37 19.89 73.28
C MET A 349 -65.09 20.40 72.62
#